data_AF-A0AAQ1YP23-F1
#
_entry.id   AF-A0AAQ1YP23-F1
#
_cell.length_a   1.000
_cell.length_b   1.000
_cell.length_c   1.000
_cell.angle_alpha   90.00
_cell.angle_beta   90.00
_cell.angle_gamma   90.00
#
_symmetry.space_group_name_H-M   'P 1'
#
loop_
_entity.id
_entity.type
_entity.pdbx_description
1 polymer ?
#
loop_
_entity_poly.entity_id
_entity_poly.type
_entity_poly.pdbx_seq_one_letter_code
_entity_poly.pdbx_strand_id
1 'polypeptide(L)' 'MSTIRKRGDKWRVKIYKNSVHKSKTCSTKAEATLWGAEEEKKMRLQS' A
#
# COMPACT_ATOMS: atom_id res chain seq x y z
N MET A 1 4.12 -4.04 6.52
CA MET A 1 4.38 -2.61 6.73
C MET A 1 4.10 -1.87 5.44
N SER A 2 3.09 -0.99 5.43
CA SER A 2 2.77 -0.12 4.29
C SER A 2 3.52 1.20 4.36
N THR A 3 4.04 1.66 3.23
CA THR A 3 4.76 2.93 3.06
C THR A 3 4.06 3.74 1.99
N ILE A 4 3.51 4.88 2.39
CA ILE A 4 2.81 5.79 1.49
C ILE A 4 3.73 6.97 1.21
N ARG A 5 3.98 7.26 -0.07
CA ARG A 5 4.81 8.38 -0.52
C ARG A 5 4.07 9.21 -1.55
N LYS A 6 4.10 10.54 -1.40
CA LYS A 6 3.59 11.48 -2.40
C LYS A 6 4.62 11.63 -3.54
N ARG A 7 4.17 11.59 -4.80
CA ARG A 7 4.94 11.82 -6.03
C ARG A 7 4.17 12.86 -6.87
N GLY A 8 4.51 14.14 -6.71
CA GLY A 8 3.74 15.24 -7.32
C GLY A 8 2.29 15.18 -6.86
N ASP A 9 1.34 15.11 -7.80
CA ASP A 9 -0.10 14.98 -7.53
C ASP A 9 -0.56 13.55 -7.23
N LYS A 10 0.33 12.56 -7.31
CA LYS A 10 0.00 11.15 -7.12
C LYS A 10 0.52 10.62 -5.80
N TRP A 11 -0.11 9.57 -5.32
CA TRP A 11 0.27 8.84 -4.11
C TRP A 11 0.75 7.45 -4.51
N ARG A 12 1.93 7.03 -4.05
CA ARG A 12 2.43 5.68 -4.25
C ARG A 12 2.46 4.96 -2.92
N VAL A 13 1.80 3.82 -2.85
CA VAL A 13 1.83 2.89 -1.72
C VAL A 13 2.77 1.77 -2.08
N LYS A 14 3.62 1.38 -1.14
CA LYS A 14 4.44 0.18 -1.19
C LYS A 14 4.17 -0.65 0.06
N ILE A 15 4.06 -1.96 -0.09
CA ILE A 15 3.82 -2.87 1.02
C ILE A 15 4.85 -3.97 0.92
N TYR A 16 5.54 -4.20 2.02
CA TYR A 16 6.52 -5.26 2.18
C TYR A 16 6.05 -6.18 3.30
N LYS A 17 5.89 -7.47 2.99
CA LYS A 17 5.66 -8.52 3.99
C LYS A 17 6.18 -9.87 3.52
N ASN A 18 6.98 -10.55 4.34
CA ASN A 18 7.43 -11.95 4.16
C ASN A 18 7.76 -12.30 2.70
N SER A 19 8.62 -11.49 2.05
CA SER A 19 9.06 -11.65 0.65
C SER A 19 8.09 -11.18 -0.44
N VAL A 20 6.84 -10.84 -0.11
CA VAL A 20 5.90 -10.21 -1.05
C VAL A 20 6.07 -8.69 -1.01
N HIS A 21 6.42 -8.13 -2.17
CA HIS A 21 6.38 -6.69 -2.41
C HIS A 21 5.23 -6.36 -3.36
N LYS A 22 4.31 -5.51 -2.90
CA LYS A 22 3.29 -4.91 -3.76
C LYS A 22 3.42 -3.40 -3.75
N SER A 23 3.21 -2.79 -4.92
CA SER A 23 3.14 -1.34 -5.03
C SER A 23 1.97 -0.91 -5.89
N LYS A 24 1.31 0.18 -5.51
CA LYS A 24 0.23 0.79 -6.27
C LYS A 24 0.39 2.30 -6.28
N THR A 25 0.02 2.92 -7.39
CA THR A 25 -0.14 4.37 -7.49
C THR A 25 -1.62 4.72 -7.49
N CYS A 26 -2.00 5.65 -6.62
CA CYS A 26 -3.33 6.19 -6.43
C CYS A 26 -3.30 7.71 -6.69
N SER A 27 -4.45 8.29 -7.00
CA SER A 27 -4.56 9.74 -7.20
C SER A 27 -4.78 10.47 -5.88
N THR A 28 -5.40 9.81 -4.89
CA THR A 28 -5.69 10.42 -3.59
C THR A 28 -4.96 9.73 -2.43
N LYS A 29 -4.72 10.49 -1.35
CA LYS A 29 -4.14 9.96 -0.10
C LYS A 29 -5.06 8.94 0.55
N ALA A 30 -6.38 9.16 0.46
CA ALA A 30 -7.39 8.29 1.04
C ALA A 30 -7.35 6.90 0.39
N GLU A 31 -7.39 6.83 -0.94
CA GLU A 31 -7.28 5.56 -1.67
C GLU A 31 -5.96 4.83 -1.37
N ALA A 32 -4.86 5.58 -1.30
CA ALA A 32 -3.55 5.03 -0.96
C ALA A 32 -3.53 4.40 0.44
N THR A 33 -4.21 5.03 1.41
CA THR A 33 -4.29 4.52 2.78
C THR A 33 -5.19 3.29 2.87
N LEU A 34 -6.37 3.34 2.23
CA LEU A 34 -7.32 2.24 2.16
C LEU A 34 -6.70 1.00 1.54
N TRP A 35 -6.08 1.15 0.35
CA TRP A 35 -5.42 0.05 -0.33
C TRP A 35 -4.25 -0.53 0.48
N GLY A 36 -3.47 0.34 1.14
CA GLY A 36 -2.41 -0.06 2.07
C GLY A 36 -2.93 -0.98 3.18
N ALA A 37 -3.98 -0.55 3.87
CA ALA A 37 -4.58 -1.29 4.97
C ALA A 37 -5.25 -2.60 4.52
N GLU A 38 -5.96 -2.60 3.40
CA GLU A 38 -6.60 -3.79 2.83
C GLU A 38 -5.56 -4.86 2.46
N GLU A 39 -4.50 -4.47 1.76
CA GLU A 39 -3.47 -5.42 1.35
C GLU A 39 -2.65 -5.91 2.55
N GLU A 40 -2.34 -5.07 3.53
CA GLU A 40 -1.74 -5.54 4.78
C GLU A 40 -2.63 -6.56 5.50
N LYS A 41 -3.95 -6.34 5.53
CA LYS A 41 -4.92 -7.28 6.12
C LYS A 41 -4.96 -8.59 5.35
N LYS A 42 -5.01 -8.56 4.01
CA LYS A 42 -4.96 -9.76 3.16
C LYS A 42 -3.68 -10.55 3.40
N MET A 43 -2.54 -9.87 3.42
CA MET A 43 -1.24 -10.51 3.67
C MET A 43 -1.11 -11.03 5.11
N ARG A 44 -1.87 -10.50 6.08
CA ARG A 44 -1.97 -11.02 7.46
C ARG A 44 -2.81 -12.28 7.57
N LEU A 45 -3.85 -12.41 6.77
CA LEU A 45 -4.73 -13.58 6.76
C LEU A 45 -4.14 -14.79 6.01
N GLN A 46 -3.13 -14.57 5.17
CA GLN A 46 -2.42 -15.65 4.43
C GLN A 46 -1.20 -16.22 5.18
N SER A 47 -1.08 -15.98 6.49
CA SER A 47 0.02 -16.48 7.34
C SER A 47 -0.40 -17.72 8.12
#